data_AF-A0A2G9T8X9-F1
#
_entry.id   AF-A0A2G9T8X9-F1
#
_cell.length_a   1.000
_cell.length_b   1.000
_cell.length_c   1.000
_cell.angle_alpha   90.00
_cell.angle_beta   90.00
_cell.angle_gamma   90.00
#
_symmetry.space_group_name_H-M   'P 1'
#
loop_
_entity.id
_entity.type
_entity.pdbx_description
1 polymer ?
#
loop_
_entity_poly.entity_id
_entity_poly.type
_entity_poly.pdbx_seq_one_letter_code
_entity_poly.pdbx_strand_id
1 'polypeptide(L)'
;MTADIMMASKTPFTHSKIVLHVRCKETGEDYAVKRALRTFESSGKRYRQLQEALNHEAVTPHPNIVRFDKAWEERQVFECMVLE
;
A
#
# COMPACT_ATOMS: atom_id res chain seq x y z
N MET A 1 -9.65 11.49 -0.88
CA MET A 1 -9.02 11.82 0.42
C MET A 1 -7.65 11.17 0.42
N THR A 2 -6.68 11.81 -0.20
CA THR A 2 -5.26 11.45 -0.04
C THR A 2 -4.91 12.01 1.33
N ALA A 3 -5.20 11.24 2.38
CA ALA A 3 -4.99 11.68 3.74
C ALA A 3 -3.55 12.19 3.87
N ASP A 4 -3.40 13.26 4.61
CA ASP A 4 -2.16 13.96 4.83
C ASP A 4 -1.11 13.03 5.47
N ILE A 5 -0.38 12.29 4.65
CA ILE A 5 0.63 11.32 5.07
C ILE A 5 2.00 12.01 5.03
N MET A 6 2.74 11.98 6.14
CA MET A 6 4.16 12.40 6.14
C MET A 6 5.05 11.20 5.82
N MET A 7 5.87 11.30 4.76
CA MET A 7 6.88 10.29 4.48
C MET A 7 8.07 10.45 5.44
N ALA A 8 8.41 9.38 6.17
CA ALA A 8 9.52 9.37 7.12
C ALA A 8 10.74 8.61 6.59
N SER A 9 10.55 7.55 5.80
CA SER A 9 11.65 6.85 5.14
C SER A 9 11.20 6.06 3.90
N LYS A 10 12.15 5.70 3.03
CA LYS A 10 11.91 4.95 1.78
C LYS A 10 12.86 3.78 1.68
N THR A 11 12.32 2.57 1.61
CA THR A 11 13.08 1.33 1.44
C THR A 11 12.75 0.68 0.08
N PRO A 12 13.76 0.38 -0.75
CA PRO A 12 13.53 -0.38 -1.97
C PRO A 12 13.18 -1.83 -1.60
N PHE A 13 12.02 -2.30 -2.09
CA PHE A 13 11.57 -3.68 -1.84
C PHE A 13 11.92 -4.60 -3.03
N THR A 14 11.66 -4.14 -4.25
CA THR A 14 12.08 -4.79 -5.50
C THR A 14 12.39 -3.74 -6.57
N HIS A 15 12.95 -4.15 -7.71
CA HIS A 15 13.13 -3.28 -8.89
C HIS A 15 11.84 -2.58 -9.38
N SER A 16 10.66 -3.05 -8.94
CA SER A 16 9.35 -2.56 -9.39
C SER A 16 8.45 -2.00 -8.29
N LYS A 17 8.84 -2.11 -7.01
CA LYS A 17 8.04 -1.65 -5.85
C LYS A 17 8.94 -1.09 -4.75
N ILE A 18 8.46 -0.07 -4.06
CA ILE A 18 9.09 0.50 -2.86
C ILE A 18 8.13 0.37 -1.68
N VAL A 19 8.68 0.36 -0.47
CA VAL A 19 7.92 0.52 0.76
C VAL A 19 8.33 1.86 1.38
N LEU A 20 7.33 2.60 1.83
CA LEU A 20 7.50 3.89 2.49
C LEU A 20 7.02 3.73 3.91
N HIS A 21 7.86 4.09 4.88
CA HIS A 21 7.39 4.27 6.25
C HIS A 21 6.80 5.67 6.34
N VAL A 22 5.54 5.74 6.77
CA VAL A 22 4.79 6.99 6.79
C VAL A 22 4.02 7.15 8.09
N ARG A 23 3.83 8.40 8.53
CA ARG A 23 3.00 8.72 9.68
C ARG A 23 1.73 9.43 9.25
N CYS A 24 0.58 8.95 9.72
CA CYS A 24 -0.69 9.61 9.51
C CYS A 24 -0.74 10.92 10.31
N LYS A 25 -1.02 12.06 9.67
CA LYS A 25 -1.12 13.34 10.39
C LYS A 25 -2.34 13.43 11.31
N GLU A 26 -3.40 12.68 11.01
CA GLU A 26 -4.65 12.73 11.77
C GLU A 26 -4.58 11.87 13.04
N THR A 27 -4.08 10.63 12.93
CA THR A 27 -4.02 9.68 14.04
C THR A 27 -2.67 9.64 14.74
N GLY A 28 -1.60 10.11 14.07
CA GLY A 28 -0.22 9.98 14.56
C GLY A 28 0.34 8.56 14.43
N GLU A 29 -0.43 7.60 13.93
CA GLU A 29 -0.01 6.21 13.75
C GLU A 29 0.97 6.06 12.57
N ASP A 30 1.88 5.10 12.70
CA ASP A 30 2.85 4.74 11.68
C ASP A 30 2.31 3.61 10.78
N TYR A 31 2.57 3.72 9.49
CA TYR A 31 2.11 2.82 8.46
C TYR A 31 3.25 2.51 7.49
N ALA A 32 3.18 1.33 6.87
CA ALA A 32 3.95 1.00 5.69
C ALA A 32 3.07 1.17 4.44
N VAL A 33 3.51 1.99 3.49
CA VAL A 33 2.86 2.14 2.18
C VAL A 33 3.70 1.45 1.12
N LYS A 34 3.17 0.37 0.54
CA LYS A 34 3.76 -0.32 -0.59
C LYS A 34 3.27 0.35 -1.87
N ARG A 35 4.21 0.90 -2.63
CA ARG A 35 3.96 1.65 -3.87
C ARG A 35 4.64 0.99 -5.06
N ALA A 36 3.91 0.77 -6.15
CA ALA A 36 4.51 0.36 -7.41
C ALA A 36 5.32 1.53 -8.03
N LEU A 37 6.49 1.23 -8.60
CA LEU A 37 7.34 2.25 -9.24
C LEU A 37 6.94 2.56 -10.68
N ARG A 38 6.14 1.68 -11.28
CA ARG A 38 5.68 1.79 -12.66
C ARG A 38 4.17 1.69 -12.71
N THR A 39 3.60 2.33 -13.72
CA THR A 39 2.18 2.21 -14.04
C THR A 39 1.84 0.76 -14.42
N PHE A 40 0.55 0.45 -14.47
CA PHE A 40 0.10 -0.85 -14.96
C PHE A 40 0.57 -1.07 -16.40
N GLU A 41 1.57 -1.94 -16.57
CA GLU A 41 2.09 -2.35 -17.89
C GLU A 41 1.04 -3.14 -18.71
N SER A 42 -0.01 -3.67 -18.05
CA SER A 42 -1.13 -4.35 -18.69
C SER A 42 -2.37 -4.40 -17.79
N SER A 43 -3.55 -4.59 -18.39
CA SER A 43 -4.83 -4.82 -17.69
C SER A 43 -4.77 -6.03 -16.76
N GLY A 44 -4.06 -7.10 -17.15
CA GLY A 44 -3.85 -8.29 -16.31
C GLY A 44 -3.03 -8.00 -15.04
N LYS A 45 -2.01 -7.14 -15.12
CA LYS A 45 -1.22 -6.72 -13.95
C LYS A 45 -2.04 -5.85 -13.00
N ARG A 46 -2.92 -5.00 -13.54
CA ARG A 46 -3.91 -4.24 -12.76
C ARG A 46 -4.86 -5.16 -12.02
N TYR A 47 -5.47 -6.11 -12.72
CA TYR A 47 -6.40 -7.07 -12.14
C TYR A 47 -5.78 -7.87 -10.98
N ARG A 48 -4.55 -8.39 -11.14
CA ARG A 48 -3.87 -9.13 -10.06
C ARG A 48 -3.60 -8.28 -8.81
N GLN A 49 -3.22 -7.02 -8.97
CA GLN A 49 -2.97 -6.13 -7.82
C GLN A 49 -4.26 -5.76 -7.10
N LEU A 50 -5.35 -5.57 -7.84
CA LEU A 50 -6.68 -5.38 -7.23
C LEU A 50 -7.13 -6.64 -6.48
N GLN A 51 -6.90 -7.84 -7.03
CA GLN A 51 -7.18 -9.09 -6.34
C GLN A 51 -6.29 -9.27 -5.08
N GLU A 52 -5.01 -8.86 -5.11
CA GLU A 52 -4.12 -8.85 -3.93
C GLU A 52 -4.74 -7.99 -2.81
N ALA A 53 -5.22 -6.79 -3.12
CA ALA A 53 -5.93 -5.94 -2.16
C ALA A 53 -7.22 -6.58 -1.63
N LEU A 54 -8.11 -7.03 -2.51
CA LEU A 54 -9.39 -7.62 -2.11
C LEU A 54 -9.20 -8.86 -1.23
N ASN A 55 -8.23 -9.71 -1.56
CA ASN A 55 -7.90 -10.87 -0.75
C ASN A 55 -7.37 -10.46 0.63
N HIS A 56 -6.54 -9.41 0.71
CA HIS A 56 -6.04 -8.90 1.99
C HIS A 56 -7.14 -8.25 2.85
N GLU A 57 -8.06 -7.49 2.25
CA GLU A 57 -9.23 -6.92 2.95
C GLU A 57 -10.14 -8.02 3.51
N ALA A 58 -10.26 -9.15 2.82
CA ALA A 58 -11.08 -10.28 3.27
C ALA A 58 -10.43 -11.09 4.42
N VAL A 59 -9.14 -10.92 4.68
CA VAL A 59 -8.46 -11.63 5.78
C VAL A 59 -8.89 -11.01 7.11
N THR A 60 -9.46 -11.84 7.98
CA THR A 60 -9.80 -11.43 9.35
C THR A 60 -8.53 -10.99 10.09
N PRO A 61 -8.55 -9.88 10.85
CA PRO A 61 -7.40 -9.43 11.61
C PRO A 61 -6.83 -10.54 12.49
N HIS A 62 -5.53 -10.78 12.37
CA HIS A 62 -4.82 -11.82 13.11
C HIS A 62 -3.44 -11.30 13.52
N PRO A 63 -2.94 -11.56 14.74
CA PRO A 63 -1.68 -10.98 15.24
C PRO A 63 -0.44 -11.31 14.40
N ASN A 64 -0.49 -12.40 13.63
CA ASN A 64 0.61 -12.82 12.73
C ASN A 64 0.39 -12.41 11.27
N ILE A 65 -0.62 -11.61 10.97
CA ILE A 65 -0.92 -11.13 9.62
C ILE A 65 -0.95 -9.61 9.66
N VAL A 66 -0.15 -9.00 8.79
CA VAL A 66 -0.09 -7.55 8.67
C VAL A 66 -1.48 -6.99 8.36
N ARG A 67 -1.94 -6.02 9.17
CA ARG A 67 -3.27 -5.42 9.01
C ARG A 67 -3.28 -4.52 7.77
N PHE A 68 -4.02 -4.95 6.77
CA PHE A 68 -4.33 -4.10 5.62
C PHE A 68 -5.31 -3.01 6.04
N ASP A 69 -4.99 -1.75 5.74
CA ASP A 69 -5.88 -0.62 6.02
C ASP A 69 -6.67 -0.26 4.76
N LYS A 70 -5.96 0.17 3.70
CA LYS A 70 -6.57 0.66 2.46
C LYS A 70 -5.65 0.43 1.26
N ALA A 71 -6.24 0.27 0.07
CA ALA A 71 -5.53 0.42 -1.20
C ALA A 71 -6.22 1.43 -2.10
N TRP A 72 -5.45 2.09 -2.95
CA TRP A 72 -5.96 3.01 -3.95
C TRP A 72 -5.11 2.98 -5.21
N GLU A 73 -5.67 3.57 -6.25
CA GLU A 73 -4.98 3.82 -7.51
C GLU A 73 -4.70 5.32 -7.63
N GLU A 74 -3.44 5.70 -7.80
CA GLU A 74 -3.05 7.08 -8.06
C GLU A 74 -2.24 7.16 -9.36
N ARG A 75 -2.71 7.93 -10.34
CA ARG A 75 -2.01 8.13 -11.64
C ARG A 75 -1.60 6.82 -12.32
N GLN A 76 -2.49 5.82 -12.36
CA GLN A 76 -2.24 4.47 -12.91
C GLN A 76 -1.17 3.66 -12.14
N VAL A 77 -0.84 4.06 -10.90
CA VAL A 77 0.04 3.34 -9.98
C VAL A 77 -0.80 2.79 -8.84
N PHE A 78 -0.53 1.54 -8.45
CA PHE A 78 -1.17 0.92 -7.30
C PHE A 78 -0.39 1.21 -6.02
N GLU A 79 -1.12 1.61 -4.98
CA GLU A 79 -0.60 1.89 -3.65
C GLU A 79 -1.47 1.17 -2.62
N CYS A 80 -0.85 0.51 -1.64
CA CYS A 80 -1.55 -0.02 -0.49
C CYS A 80 -0.86 0.36 0.81
N MET A 81 -1.69 0.68 1.80
CA MET A 81 -1.31 1.06 3.14
C MET A 81 -1.61 -0.09 4.09
N VAL A 82 -0.60 -0.45 4.88
CA VAL A 82 -0.69 -1.44 5.93
C VAL A 82 -0.17 -0.84 7.23
N LEU A 83 -0.71 -1.29 8.35
CA LEU A 83 -0.22 -0.90 9.66
C LEU A 83 0.95 -1.79 10.08
N GLU A 84 1.96 -1.16 10.66
CA GLU A 84 3.09 -1.86 11.29
C GLU A 84 2.76 -2.31 12.72
#